data_AF-A0A1L9V3U2-F1
#
_entry.id   AF-A0A1L9V3U2-F1
#
_cell.length_a   1.000
_cell.length_b   1.000
_cell.length_c   1.000
_cell.angle_alpha   90.00
_cell.angle_beta   90.00
_cell.angle_gamma   90.00
#
_symmetry.space_group_name_H-M   'P 1'
#
loop_
_entity.id
_entity.type
_entity.pdbx_description
1 polymer ?
#
loop_
_entity_poly.entity_id
_entity_poly.type
_entity_poly.pdbx_seq_one_letter_code
_entity_poly.pdbx_strand_id
1 'polypeptide(L)'
;MLWMHGGGYCFGNALQPLSTLLRVTEVAEGVGVDLDILSIEYTLAPDAMFPQQQEQAVAAYRYLIEDEHIDPGSIIVGNESVGSHLALSYLVGLSKKGTLGQCERCSCVLGST
;
A
#
# COMPACT_ATOMS: atom_id res chain seq x y z
N MET A 1 0.43 4.93 5.99
CA MET A 1 0.02 3.66 5.35
C MET A 1 -0.25 3.89 3.88
N LEU A 2 0.37 3.10 2.99
CA LEU A 2 0.09 3.10 1.56
C LEU A 2 -1.01 2.08 1.26
N TRP A 3 -2.13 2.51 0.68
CA TRP A 3 -3.32 1.69 0.44
C TRP A 3 -3.58 1.44 -1.04
N MET A 4 -3.86 0.18 -1.38
CA MET A 4 -4.24 -0.27 -2.72
C MET A 4 -5.64 -0.88 -2.71
N HIS A 5 -6.57 -0.26 -3.44
CA HIS A 5 -7.95 -0.75 -3.54
C HIS A 5 -8.05 -2.05 -4.35
N GLY A 6 -9.09 -2.84 -4.09
CA GLY A 6 -9.41 -4.05 -4.85
C GLY A 6 -10.12 -3.76 -6.17
N GLY A 7 -10.77 -4.78 -6.75
CA GLY A 7 -11.55 -4.65 -7.99
C GLY A 7 -10.93 -5.27 -9.24
N GLY A 8 -9.94 -6.16 -9.08
CA GLY A 8 -9.47 -7.00 -10.19
C GLY A 8 -8.72 -6.24 -11.29
N TYR A 9 -8.19 -5.06 -10.99
CA TYR A 9 -7.63 -4.10 -11.96
C TYR A 9 -8.66 -3.51 -12.95
N CYS A 10 -9.94 -3.87 -12.85
CA CYS A 10 -10.98 -3.44 -13.78
C CYS A 10 -12.00 -2.52 -13.14
N PHE A 11 -12.08 -2.49 -11.80
CA PHE A 11 -13.11 -1.79 -11.04
C PHE A 11 -12.52 -1.14 -9.79
N GLY A 12 -13.29 -0.22 -9.21
CA GLY A 12 -12.94 0.46 -7.96
C GLY A 12 -12.28 1.82 -8.18
N ASN A 13 -11.90 2.46 -7.08
CA ASN A 13 -11.14 3.71 -7.04
C ASN A 13 -10.53 3.88 -5.64
N ALA A 14 -9.67 4.87 -5.47
CA ALA A 14 -8.95 5.16 -4.23
C ALA A 14 -9.86 5.55 -3.06
N LEU A 15 -11.09 6.02 -3.32
CA LEU A 15 -12.05 6.46 -2.31
C LEU A 15 -13.03 5.36 -1.88
N GLN A 16 -13.14 4.26 -2.63
CA GLN A 16 -13.98 3.11 -2.29
C GLN A 16 -13.81 2.63 -0.82
N PRO A 17 -12.58 2.53 -0.25
CA PRO A 17 -12.38 2.11 1.12
C PRO A 17 -12.47 3.24 2.16
N LEU A 18 -12.85 4.47 1.78
CA LEU A 18 -12.70 5.68 2.62
C LEU A 18 -13.30 5.53 4.02
N SER A 19 -14.52 5.01 4.14
CA SER A 19 -15.17 4.83 5.46
C SER A 19 -14.40 3.87 6.36
N THR A 20 -13.86 2.79 5.79
CA THR A 20 -13.00 1.85 6.51
C THR A 20 -11.68 2.48 6.89
N LEU A 21 -11.05 3.24 5.98
CA LEU A 21 -9.77 3.89 6.24
C LEU A 21 -9.88 4.96 7.33
N LEU A 22 -10.93 5.79 7.31
CA LEU A 22 -11.21 6.76 8.38
C LEU A 22 -11.45 6.06 9.72
N ARG A 23 -12.13 4.91 9.72
CA ARG A 23 -12.31 4.14 10.96
C ARG A 23 -10.98 3.59 11.48
N VAL A 24 -10.07 3.19 10.60
CA VAL A 24 -8.74 2.73 10.98
C VAL A 24 -7.93 3.88 11.60
N THR A 25 -7.98 5.09 11.03
CA THR A 25 -7.29 6.26 11.61
C THR A 25 -7.85 6.63 12.98
N GLU A 26 -9.18 6.64 13.16
CA GLU A 26 -9.81 6.89 14.47
C GLU A 26 -9.35 5.88 15.54
N VAL A 27 -9.27 4.60 15.19
CA VAL A 27 -8.83 3.54 16.11
C VAL A 27 -7.35 3.70 16.44
N ALA A 28 -6.51 4.03 15.46
CA ALA A 28 -5.08 4.29 15.65
C ALA A 28 -4.85 5.48 16.61
N GLU A 29 -5.56 6.58 16.39
CA GLU A 29 -5.52 7.76 17.26
C GLU A 29 -5.92 7.39 18.70
N GLY A 30 -6.96 6.57 18.86
CA GLY A 30 -7.42 6.09 20.17
C GLY A 30 -6.40 5.26 20.95
N VAL A 31 -5.38 4.71 20.29
CA VAL A 31 -4.26 4.00 20.93
C VAL A 31 -2.94 4.78 20.90
N GLY A 32 -2.99 6.07 20.56
CA GLY A 32 -1.83 6.97 20.52
C GLY A 32 -0.91 6.74 19.33
N VAL A 33 -1.43 6.15 18.24
CA VAL A 33 -0.72 5.98 16.98
C VAL A 33 -1.20 7.04 15.99
N ASP A 34 -0.29 7.90 15.56
CA ASP A 34 -0.54 8.83 14.46
C ASP A 34 -0.44 8.08 13.13
N LEU A 35 -1.48 8.13 12.31
CA LEU A 35 -1.60 7.31 11.10
C LEU A 35 -2.17 8.11 9.93
N ASP A 36 -1.31 8.48 9.01
CA ASP A 36 -1.70 9.00 7.70
C ASP A 36 -1.91 7.88 6.68
N ILE A 37 -2.82 8.08 5.73
CA ILE A 37 -3.14 7.09 4.69
C ILE A 37 -3.04 7.71 3.30
N LEU A 38 -2.17 7.16 2.46
CA LEU A 38 -2.10 7.44 1.03
C LEU A 38 -2.81 6.32 0.27
N SER A 39 -4.04 6.57 -0.19
CA SER A 39 -4.78 5.65 -1.07
C SER A 39 -4.52 6.00 -2.52
N ILE A 40 -4.00 5.06 -3.31
CA ILE A 40 -3.58 5.34 -4.69
C ILE A 40 -4.68 5.05 -5.70
N GLU A 41 -4.81 5.92 -6.69
CA GLU A 41 -5.65 5.73 -7.88
C GLU A 41 -4.76 5.19 -9.01
N TYR A 42 -4.71 3.86 -9.16
CA TYR A 42 -3.99 3.23 -10.25
C TYR A 42 -4.89 3.07 -11.47
N THR A 43 -4.30 3.06 -12.66
CA THR A 43 -5.08 3.01 -13.91
C THR A 43 -5.70 1.63 -14.09
N LEU A 44 -7.01 1.60 -14.39
CA LEU A 44 -7.76 0.37 -14.59
C LEU A 44 -7.65 -0.15 -16.02
N ALA A 45 -7.90 -1.44 -16.21
CA ALA A 45 -8.13 -2.02 -17.52
C ALA A 45 -9.46 -1.49 -18.11
N PRO A 46 -9.54 -1.31 -19.43
CA PRO A 46 -8.54 -1.67 -20.44
C PRO A 46 -7.43 -0.63 -20.66
N ASP A 47 -7.51 0.55 -20.04
CA ASP A 47 -6.58 1.66 -20.27
C ASP A 47 -5.15 1.36 -19.80
N ALA A 48 -5.02 0.52 -18.77
CA ALA A 48 -3.75 -0.06 -18.34
C ALA A 48 -3.90 -1.56 -18.07
N MET A 49 -2.86 -2.32 -18.37
CA MET A 49 -2.77 -3.74 -18.01
C MET A 49 -1.52 -4.00 -17.18
N PHE A 50 -1.55 -5.08 -16.41
CA PHE A 50 -0.40 -5.55 -15.66
C PHE A 50 0.83 -5.67 -16.60
N PRO A 51 2.02 -5.15 -16.24
CA PRO A 51 2.45 -4.71 -14.91
C PRO A 51 2.30 -3.22 -14.59
N GLN A 52 1.61 -2.42 -15.41
CA GLN A 52 1.59 -0.96 -15.24
C GLN A 52 1.05 -0.52 -13.86
N GLN A 53 0.02 -1.18 -13.35
CA GLN A 53 -0.50 -0.90 -12.00
C GLN A 53 0.54 -1.16 -10.91
N GLN A 54 1.38 -2.19 -11.08
CA GLN A 54 2.48 -2.49 -10.16
C GLN A 54 3.53 -1.38 -10.20
N GLU A 55 3.86 -0.88 -11.39
CA GLU A 55 4.79 0.24 -11.56
C GLU A 55 4.27 1.52 -10.92
N GLN A 56 2.96 1.80 -11.03
CA GLN A 56 2.31 2.93 -10.35
C GLN A 56 2.35 2.77 -8.83
N ALA A 57 2.15 1.56 -8.29
CA ALA A 57 2.30 1.31 -6.86
C ALA A 57 3.75 1.53 -6.37
N VAL A 58 4.75 1.09 -7.16
CA VAL A 58 6.17 1.37 -6.87
C VAL A 58 6.46 2.88 -6.92
N ALA A 59 5.89 3.59 -7.90
CA ALA A 59 6.06 5.03 -8.01
C ALA A 59 5.47 5.77 -6.79
N ALA A 60 4.30 5.37 -6.31
CA ALA A 60 3.69 5.95 -5.12
C ALA A 60 4.52 5.72 -3.85
N TYR A 61 5.15 4.55 -3.71
CA TYR A 61 6.08 4.32 -2.60
C TYR A 61 7.35 5.17 -2.71
N ARG A 62 7.91 5.28 -3.91
CA ARG A 62 9.06 6.15 -4.14
C ARG A 62 8.72 7.60 -3.83
N TYR A 63 7.53 8.06 -4.20
CA TYR A 63 7.04 9.39 -3.81
C TYR A 63 7.05 9.59 -2.29
N LEU A 64 6.56 8.62 -1.52
CA LEU A 64 6.58 8.71 -0.05
C LEU A 64 8.01 8.86 0.52
N ILE A 65 9.01 8.23 -0.08
CA ILE A 65 10.39 8.26 0.43
C ILE A 65 11.16 9.46 -0.11
N GLU A 66 11.10 9.66 -1.42
CA GLU A 66 11.94 10.61 -2.14
C GLU A 66 11.39 12.04 -2.02
N ASP A 67 10.07 12.21 -2.08
CA ASP A 67 9.42 13.53 -2.07
C ASP A 67 8.85 13.89 -0.69
N GLU A 68 8.18 12.95 -0.01
CA GLU A 68 7.60 13.19 1.33
C GLU A 68 8.56 12.86 2.49
N HIS A 69 9.74 12.31 2.17
CA HIS A 69 10.80 11.99 3.15
C HIS A 69 10.34 11.09 4.32
N ILE A 70 9.36 10.22 4.06
CA ILE A 70 8.86 9.25 5.04
C ILE A 70 9.87 8.12 5.21
N ASP A 71 10.19 7.77 6.46
CA ASP A 71 11.07 6.64 6.77
C ASP A 71 10.49 5.35 6.18
N PRO A 72 11.21 4.64 5.28
CA PRO A 72 10.77 3.37 4.72
C PRO A 72 10.32 2.35 5.77
N GLY A 73 10.92 2.37 6.97
CA GLY A 73 10.59 1.48 8.09
C GLY A 73 9.23 1.76 8.75
N SER A 74 8.66 2.95 8.55
CA SER A 74 7.36 3.37 9.05
C SER A 74 6.20 3.16 8.07
N ILE A 75 6.51 2.83 6.80
CA ILE A 75 5.51 2.65 5.75
C ILE A 75 4.92 1.25 5.85
N ILE A 76 3.66 1.19 6.29
CA ILE A 76 2.83 -0.01 6.24
C ILE A 76 2.08 -0.04 4.90
N VAL A 77 2.01 -1.21 4.27
CA VAL A 77 1.21 -1.46 3.07
C VAL A 77 -0.11 -2.13 3.47
N GLY A 78 -1.23 -1.53 3.07
CA GLY A 78 -2.56 -2.08 3.26
C GLY A 78 -3.27 -2.29 1.93
N ASN A 79 -4.21 -3.23 1.88
CA ASN A 79 -4.95 -3.51 0.67
C ASN A 79 -6.31 -4.18 0.93
N GLU A 80 -7.14 -4.21 -0.11
CA GLU A 80 -8.40 -4.94 -0.15
C GLU A 80 -8.40 -5.97 -1.29
N SER A 81 -8.76 -7.22 -1.00
CA SER A 81 -8.97 -8.29 -1.99
C SER A 81 -7.80 -8.47 -2.99
N VAL A 82 -8.00 -8.19 -4.28
CA VAL A 82 -6.98 -8.28 -5.35
C VAL A 82 -5.81 -7.32 -5.13
N GLY A 83 -5.99 -6.27 -4.32
CA GLY A 83 -4.90 -5.41 -3.86
C GLY A 83 -3.78 -6.19 -3.14
N SER A 84 -4.05 -7.40 -2.60
CA SER A 84 -3.02 -8.29 -2.03
C SER A 84 -2.02 -8.76 -3.09
N HIS A 85 -2.48 -9.05 -4.32
CA HIS A 85 -1.58 -9.43 -5.42
C HIS A 85 -0.73 -8.23 -5.85
N LEU A 86 -1.32 -7.04 -5.90
CA LEU A 86 -0.61 -5.82 -6.24
C LEU A 86 0.44 -5.49 -5.18
N ALA A 87 0.09 -5.57 -3.90
CA ALA A 87 0.99 -5.39 -2.77
C ALA A 87 2.15 -6.40 -2.78
N LEU A 88 1.87 -7.69 -2.99
CA LEU A 88 2.90 -8.72 -3.04
C LEU A 88 3.82 -8.55 -4.26
N SER A 89 3.25 -8.25 -5.43
CA SER A 89 4.03 -7.99 -6.64
C SER A 89 4.90 -6.73 -6.48
N TYR A 90 4.37 -5.68 -5.86
CA TYR A 90 5.12 -4.50 -5.48
C TYR A 90 6.34 -4.83 -4.60
N LEU A 91 6.16 -5.62 -3.53
CA LEU A 91 7.26 -6.02 -2.64
C LEU A 91 8.33 -6.83 -3.38
N VAL A 92 7.93 -7.75 -4.26
CA VAL A 92 8.87 -8.49 -5.12
C VAL A 92 9.60 -7.55 -6.08
N GLY A 93 8.90 -6.56 -6.63
CA GLY A 93 9.48 -5.51 -7.47
C GLY A 93 10.55 -4.70 -6.74
N LEU A 94 10.29 -4.29 -5.50
CA LEU A 94 11.28 -3.57 -4.68
C LEU A 94 12.48 -4.44 -4.31
N SER A 95 12.25 -5.71 -3.96
CA SER A 95 13.33 -6.66 -3.66
C SER A 95 14.28 -6.84 -4.85
N LYS A 96 13.74 -7.02 -6.06
CA LYS A 96 14.54 -7.14 -7.29
C LYS A 96 15.33 -5.88 -7.63
N LYS A 97 14.83 -4.70 -7.26
CA LYS A 97 15.50 -3.40 -7.49
C LYS A 97 16.45 -3.00 -6.36
N GLY A 98 16.63 -3.83 -5.32
CA GLY A 98 17.52 -3.56 -4.20
C GLY A 98 17.08 -2.40 -3.31
N THR A 99 15.79 -2.05 -3.34
CA THR A 99 15.24 -0.84 -2.69
C THR A 99 14.70 -1.11 -1.28
N LEU A 100 14.61 -2.38 -0.86
CA LEU A 100 14.23 -2.71 0.51
C LEU A 100 15.43 -2.48 1.45
N GLY A 101 15.37 -1.39 2.21
CA GLY A 101 16.18 -1.24 3.41
C GLY A 101 15.89 -2.41 4.36
N GLN A 102 16.94 -3.02 4.91
CA GLN A 102 16.85 -4.19 5.75
C GLN A 102 16.21 -3.80 7.10
N CYS A 103 14.91 -4.06 7.26
CA CYS A 103 14.20 -3.79 8.51
C CYS A 103 14.29 -5.02 9.44
N GLU A 104 15.10 -4.94 10.49
CA GLU A 104 15.28 -6.01 11.50
C GLU A 104 14.06 -6.21 12.43
N ARG A 105 12.90 -5.59 12.15
CA ARG A 105 11.76 -5.57 13.08
C ARG A 105 10.37 -5.75 12.43
N CYS A 106 10.28 -6.48 11.32
CA CYS A 106 8.98 -6.92 10.79
C CYS A 106 8.35 -8.00 11.70
N SER A 107 7.56 -7.57 12.69
CA SER A 107 6.61 -8.45 13.37
C SER A 107 5.45 -8.73 12.43
N CYS A 108 5.59 -9.77 11.61
CA CYS A 108 4.47 -10.34 10.89
C CYS A 108 3.61 -11.09 11.92
N VAL A 109 2.58 -10.45 12.48
CA VAL A 109 1.57 -11.16 13.28
C VAL A 109 0.70 -11.96 12.31
N LEU A 110 1.22 -13.12 11.90
CA LEU A 110 0.40 -14.21 11.40
C LEU A 110 -0.29 -14.81 12.63
N GLY A 111 -1.49 -14.32 12.92
CA GLY A 111 -2.36 -14.95 13.90
C GLY A 111 -2.69 -16.37 13.45
N SER A 112 -1.98 -17.35 13.99
CA SER A 112 -2.48 -18.72 14.10
C SER A 112 -3.33 -18.81 15.36
N THR A 113 -4.57 -19.28 15.17
CA THR A 113 -5.49 -19.77 16.22
C THR A 113 -4.82 -20.64 17.25
#